data_AF-A0A2G6CII7-F1
#
_entry.id   AF-A0A2G6CII7-F1
#
_cell.length_a   1.000
_cell.length_b   1.000
_cell.length_c   1.000
_cell.angle_alpha   90.00
_cell.angle_beta   90.00
_cell.angle_gamma   90.00
#
_symmetry.space_group_name_H-M   'P 1'
#
loop_
_entity.id
_entity.type
_entity.pdbx_description
1 polymer ?
#
loop_
_entity_poly.entity_id
_entity_poly.type
_entity_poly.pdbx_seq_one_letter_code
_entity_poly.pdbx_strand_id
1 'polypeptide(L)'
;MHTPTSPSELRINNDGENRAKWHKMLAELAEAGWAVETDGASTTIAQTVSLIPDPAGAEPSGFAVLEALGATEIERLLVAPLPDDVAAENILIGFNWTFVEAGPYCGIARSPSRGTEGARSIRPPEGLHGKSLKELGKFLFSTDPLSRSLGLAAVNAYWNRRDMRYPEETAKGGFAALQPPGDGVIIIGGFRGATKRLPQARIVEREPKPGDIPAEEAGPAIHGAKTLIITAQTLMNASLAPLLPLAGPQTRKVLLGPSAPLCPGLLAHVEEVAATVVLDPPAIERFIRESGTMIMLDGITESRWLAR
;
A
#
# COMPACT_ATOMS: atom_id res chain seq x y z
N MET A 1 -9.23 14.67 39.28
CA MET A 1 -8.48 15.45 38.28
C MET A 1 -7.12 14.80 38.12
N HIS A 2 -6.98 13.91 37.14
CA HIS A 2 -5.68 13.42 36.70
C HIS A 2 -5.73 13.32 35.18
N THR A 3 -5.07 14.28 34.53
CA THR A 3 -4.70 14.20 33.13
C THR A 3 -3.56 13.22 32.97
N PRO A 4 -3.62 12.36 31.94
CA PRO A 4 -2.42 12.10 31.17
C PRO A 4 -2.71 12.20 29.67
N THR A 5 -2.30 13.32 29.08
CA THR A 5 -1.91 13.40 27.67
C THR A 5 -0.41 13.19 27.64
N SER A 6 0.06 11.98 27.34
CA SER A 6 1.46 11.79 26.96
C SER A 6 1.50 11.65 25.44
N PRO A 7 2.28 12.48 24.73
CA PRO A 7 2.50 12.31 23.29
C PRO A 7 3.19 10.96 23.01
N SER A 8 2.88 10.34 21.89
CA SER A 8 3.72 9.27 21.33
C SER A 8 5.07 9.87 20.92
N GLU A 9 6.11 9.55 21.68
CA GLU A 9 7.49 9.93 21.40
C GLU A 9 8.12 8.96 20.39
N LEU A 10 8.66 9.47 19.28
CA LEU A 10 9.48 8.71 18.34
C LEU A 10 10.91 9.22 18.46
N ARG A 11 11.84 8.36 18.92
CA ARG A 11 13.26 8.70 19.11
C ARG A 11 14.07 8.21 17.92
N ILE A 12 14.82 9.11 17.27
CA ILE A 12 15.69 8.79 16.13
C ILE A 12 17.13 9.19 16.49
N ASN A 13 18.08 8.26 16.32
CA ASN A 13 19.51 8.48 16.55
C ASN A 13 20.15 9.19 15.34
N ASN A 14 21.01 10.18 15.61
CA ASN A 14 21.52 11.11 14.61
C ASN A 14 22.98 10.78 14.21
N ASP A 15 23.17 9.89 13.22
CA ASP A 15 24.49 9.56 12.69
C ASP A 15 24.88 10.48 11.50
N GLY A 16 25.79 11.42 11.78
CA GLY A 16 26.84 11.94 10.89
C GLY A 16 26.50 12.62 9.56
N GLU A 17 25.99 11.88 8.57
CA GLU A 17 26.15 12.26 7.14
C GLU A 17 25.01 13.10 6.55
N ASN A 18 23.88 13.26 7.25
CA ASN A 18 22.69 13.96 6.71
C ASN A 18 22.29 15.24 7.47
N ARG A 19 23.17 15.79 8.32
CA ARG A 19 22.84 16.84 9.30
C ARG A 19 22.11 18.05 8.71
N ALA A 20 22.50 18.53 7.53
CA ALA A 20 21.87 19.69 6.88
C ALA A 20 20.45 19.38 6.35
N LYS A 21 20.21 18.17 5.83
CA LYS A 21 18.88 17.72 5.41
C LYS A 21 17.95 17.54 6.60
N TRP A 22 18.48 17.00 7.71
CA TRP A 22 17.75 16.88 8.97
C TRP A 22 17.31 18.22 9.52
N HIS A 23 18.20 19.22 9.56
CA HIS A 23 17.84 20.57 10.03
C HIS A 23 16.73 21.20 9.18
N LYS A 24 16.77 21.01 7.86
CA LYS A 24 15.72 21.51 6.96
C LYS A 24 14.37 20.82 7.24
N MET A 25 14.35 19.49 7.34
CA MET A 25 13.11 18.75 7.61
C MET A 25 12.53 19.07 8.99
N LEU A 26 13.38 19.22 10.01
CA LEU A 26 12.95 19.62 11.36
C LEU A 26 12.37 21.03 11.38
N ALA A 27 12.91 21.95 10.58
CA ALA A 27 12.36 23.28 10.42
C ALA A 27 10.99 23.25 9.70
N GLU A 28 10.85 22.46 8.64
CA GLU A 28 9.59 22.29 7.91
C GLU A 28 8.49 21.67 8.80
N LEU A 29 8.84 20.72 9.69
CA LEU A 29 7.92 20.14 10.66
C LEU A 29 7.51 21.16 11.74
N ALA A 30 8.44 21.98 12.22
CA ALA A 30 8.13 23.06 13.15
C ALA A 30 7.21 24.12 12.52
N GLU A 31 7.46 24.50 11.27
CA GLU A 31 6.57 25.38 10.49
C GLU A 31 5.17 24.78 10.30
N ALA A 32 5.08 23.45 10.16
CA ALA A 32 3.83 22.71 10.09
C ALA A 32 3.14 22.49 11.46
N GLY A 33 3.64 23.12 12.54
CA GLY A 33 3.03 23.10 13.87
C GLY A 33 3.38 21.87 14.71
N TRP A 34 4.43 21.14 14.38
CA TRP A 34 4.96 20.05 15.20
C TRP A 34 5.91 20.62 16.26
N ALA A 35 5.79 20.16 17.50
CA ALA A 35 6.78 20.38 18.54
C ALA A 35 8.04 19.57 18.21
N VAL A 36 9.17 20.25 18.10
CA VAL A 36 10.47 19.64 17.82
C VAL A 36 11.43 20.01 18.94
N GLU A 37 11.91 19.00 19.67
CA GLU A 37 12.90 19.17 20.74
C GLU A 37 14.15 18.35 20.41
N THR A 38 15.34 18.90 20.64
CA THR A 38 16.61 18.21 20.37
C THR A 38 17.51 18.32 21.59
N ASP A 39 17.99 17.20 22.11
CA ASP A 39 18.88 17.14 23.28
C ASP A 39 20.36 16.89 22.93
N GLY A 40 20.69 17.04 21.64
CA GLY A 40 22.05 16.87 21.11
C GLY A 40 22.42 15.43 20.75
N ALA A 41 21.73 14.43 21.31
CA ALA A 41 21.89 13.02 20.97
C ALA A 41 20.68 12.47 20.19
N SER A 42 19.50 13.04 20.42
CA SER A 42 18.23 12.64 19.81
C SER A 42 17.37 13.86 19.51
N THR A 43 16.46 13.71 18.54
CA THR A 43 15.43 14.70 18.24
C THR A 43 14.06 14.06 18.43
N THR A 44 13.24 14.69 19.28
CA THR A 44 11.84 14.33 19.54
C THR A 44 10.95 15.22 18.67
N ILE A 45 10.05 14.59 17.91
CA ILE A 45 9.07 15.27 17.06
C ILE A 45 7.69 14.84 17.55
N ALA A 46 6.86 15.78 17.98
CA ALA A 46 5.53 15.51 18.52
C ALA A 46 4.50 16.47 17.93
N GLN A 47 3.30 15.98 17.63
CA GLN A 47 2.16 16.83 17.31
C GLN A 47 1.04 16.51 18.30
N THR A 48 0.45 17.54 18.90
CA THR A 48 -0.76 17.36 19.70
C THR A 48 -1.94 17.18 18.76
N VAL A 49 -2.30 15.93 18.49
CA VAL A 49 -3.55 15.59 17.81
C VAL A 49 -4.61 15.44 18.90
N SER A 50 -5.72 16.19 18.81
CA SER A 50 -6.88 15.97 19.69
C SER A 50 -7.55 14.65 19.33
N LEU A 51 -7.05 13.56 19.92
CA LEU A 51 -7.69 12.26 19.85
C LEU A 51 -8.82 12.24 20.88
N ILE A 52 -10.05 11.97 20.45
CA ILE A 52 -11.16 11.69 21.36
C ILE A 52 -10.75 10.44 22.15
N PRO A 53 -10.62 10.50 23.49
CA PRO A 53 -10.17 9.34 24.26
C PRO A 53 -11.16 8.17 24.12
N ASP A 54 -10.67 7.02 23.66
CA ASP A 54 -11.31 5.74 23.93
C ASP A 54 -11.05 5.39 25.41
N PRO A 55 -12.08 5.10 26.23
CA PRO A 55 -11.92 4.71 27.63
C PRO A 55 -10.97 3.53 27.90
N ALA A 56 -10.54 2.79 26.87
CA ALA A 56 -9.73 1.59 26.99
C ALA A 56 -8.20 1.78 27.03
N GLY A 57 -7.66 3.01 26.98
CA GLY A 57 -6.21 3.23 27.07
C GLY A 57 -5.42 2.83 25.82
N ALA A 58 -5.95 3.12 24.64
CA ALA A 58 -5.30 2.84 23.37
C ALA A 58 -4.05 3.71 23.15
N GLU A 59 -2.94 3.09 22.72
CA GLU A 59 -1.82 3.79 22.09
C GLU A 59 -2.34 4.69 20.94
N PRO A 60 -1.77 5.87 20.73
CA PRO A 60 -2.18 6.74 19.63
C PRO A 60 -2.03 5.99 18.30
N SER A 61 -3.11 5.94 17.54
CA SER A 61 -3.14 5.25 16.26
C SER A 61 -2.11 5.85 15.32
N GLY A 62 -1.11 5.08 14.89
CA GLY A 62 -0.16 5.53 13.87
C GLY A 62 -0.85 5.93 12.56
N PHE A 63 -2.08 5.46 12.32
CA PHE A 63 -2.89 5.95 11.22
C PHE A 63 -3.41 7.37 11.44
N ALA A 64 -3.77 7.75 12.67
CA ALA A 64 -4.12 9.14 12.97
C ALA A 64 -2.94 10.09 12.71
N VAL A 65 -1.71 9.62 12.94
CA VAL A 65 -0.48 10.33 12.57
C VAL A 65 -0.34 10.45 11.03
N LEU A 66 -0.52 9.34 10.30
CA LEU A 66 -0.52 9.36 8.82
C LEU A 66 -1.63 10.25 8.27
N GLU A 67 -2.78 10.31 8.93
CA GLU A 67 -3.91 11.15 8.56
C GLU A 67 -3.61 12.63 8.73
N ALA A 68 -3.05 13.02 9.88
CA ALA A 68 -2.61 14.40 10.12
C ALA A 68 -1.58 14.87 9.09
N LEU A 69 -0.75 13.94 8.57
CA LEU A 69 0.24 14.20 7.52
C LEU A 69 -0.34 14.19 6.08
N GLY A 70 -1.65 13.98 5.91
CA GLY A 70 -2.29 13.86 4.60
C GLY A 70 -1.97 12.57 3.85
N ALA A 71 -1.19 11.66 4.42
CA ALA A 71 -0.69 10.41 3.80
C ALA A 71 -1.75 9.29 3.68
N THR A 72 -3.03 9.63 3.77
CA THR A 72 -4.18 8.71 3.86
C THR A 72 -5.29 9.05 2.87
N GLU A 73 -5.08 10.06 2.02
CA GLU A 73 -6.04 10.48 0.99
C GLU A 73 -6.38 9.32 0.04
N ILE A 74 -5.35 8.58 -0.40
CA ILE A 74 -5.51 7.41 -1.27
C ILE A 74 -6.35 6.33 -0.58
N GLU A 75 -6.06 6.00 0.67
CA GLU A 75 -6.80 4.99 1.42
C GLU A 75 -8.27 5.42 1.62
N ARG A 76 -8.52 6.70 1.93
CA ARG A 76 -9.90 7.21 2.08
C ARG A 76 -10.67 7.13 0.77
N LEU A 77 -10.05 7.56 -0.34
CA LEU A 77 -10.60 7.44 -1.69
C LEU A 77 -11.02 5.98 -1.99
N LEU A 78 -10.17 5.03 -1.62
CA LEU A 78 -10.41 3.61 -1.88
C LEU A 78 -11.52 3.00 -1.01
N VAL A 79 -11.64 3.42 0.25
CA VAL A 79 -12.56 2.83 1.24
C VAL A 79 -13.94 3.50 1.26
N ALA A 80 -14.02 4.81 0.99
CA ALA A 80 -15.26 5.59 1.08
C ALA A 80 -16.48 4.97 0.34
N PRO A 81 -16.34 4.43 -0.90
CA PRO A 81 -17.49 3.93 -1.65
C PRO A 81 -17.87 2.47 -1.33
N LEU A 82 -17.13 1.78 -0.45
CA LEU A 82 -17.48 0.40 -0.09
C LEU A 82 -18.86 0.35 0.59
N PRO A 83 -19.68 -0.68 0.31
CA PRO A 83 -20.98 -0.84 0.94
C PRO A 83 -20.85 -1.19 2.43
N ASP A 84 -21.73 -0.65 3.26
CA ASP A 84 -21.89 -0.96 4.68
C ASP A 84 -22.97 -2.01 4.96
N ASP A 85 -23.73 -2.42 3.94
CA ASP A 85 -24.83 -3.38 4.03
C ASP A 85 -24.51 -4.76 3.42
N VAL A 86 -23.29 -4.94 2.89
CA VAL A 86 -22.84 -6.21 2.31
C VAL A 86 -21.84 -6.89 3.22
N ALA A 87 -22.29 -7.95 3.89
CA ALA A 87 -21.51 -8.70 4.86
C ALA A 87 -20.53 -9.68 4.20
N ALA A 88 -19.34 -9.80 4.78
CA ALA A 88 -18.34 -10.78 4.36
C ALA A 88 -18.67 -12.17 4.87
N GLU A 89 -18.70 -13.12 3.94
CA GLU A 89 -19.07 -14.51 4.19
C GLU A 89 -17.83 -15.38 4.37
N ASN A 90 -16.79 -15.11 3.59
CA ASN A 90 -15.58 -15.93 3.56
C ASN A 90 -14.34 -15.06 3.54
N ILE A 91 -13.43 -15.33 4.48
CA ILE A 91 -12.20 -14.57 4.70
C ILE A 91 -11.09 -15.58 4.92
N LEU A 92 -10.06 -15.48 4.10
CA LEU A 92 -8.92 -16.39 4.13
C LEU A 92 -7.63 -15.57 4.18
N ILE A 93 -6.85 -15.81 5.23
CA ILE A 93 -5.47 -15.30 5.35
C ILE A 93 -4.54 -16.45 4.95
N GLY A 94 -4.28 -16.58 3.65
CA GLY A 94 -3.32 -17.54 3.12
C GLY A 94 -1.88 -17.07 3.30
N PHE A 95 -0.92 -17.99 3.16
CA PHE A 95 0.51 -17.67 3.26
C PHE A 95 0.94 -16.59 2.27
N ASN A 96 0.36 -16.62 1.07
CA ASN A 96 0.70 -15.77 -0.05
C ASN A 96 -0.33 -14.69 -0.33
N TRP A 97 -1.61 -14.97 -0.06
CA TRP A 97 -2.72 -14.10 -0.44
C TRP A 97 -3.76 -14.05 0.66
N THR A 98 -4.28 -12.86 0.90
CA THR A 98 -5.49 -12.59 1.64
C THR A 98 -6.65 -12.52 0.66
N PHE A 99 -7.76 -13.15 1.01
CA PHE A 99 -8.96 -13.25 0.20
C PHE A 99 -10.18 -12.82 1.03
N VAL A 100 -11.07 -12.06 0.40
CA VAL A 100 -12.35 -11.61 0.96
C VAL A 100 -13.45 -11.85 -0.06
N GLU A 101 -14.51 -12.50 0.38
CA GLU A 101 -15.75 -12.69 -0.37
C GLU A 101 -16.94 -12.22 0.47
N ALA A 102 -17.83 -11.45 -0.16
CA ALA A 102 -18.98 -10.82 0.46
C ALA A 102 -20.09 -10.69 -0.58
N GLY A 103 -21.16 -11.49 -0.49
CA GLY A 103 -22.19 -11.54 -1.53
C GLY A 103 -21.60 -11.71 -2.94
N PRO A 104 -21.85 -10.80 -3.91
CA PRO A 104 -21.31 -10.90 -5.27
C PRO A 104 -19.86 -10.43 -5.41
N TYR A 105 -19.24 -9.95 -4.34
CA TYR A 105 -17.91 -9.33 -4.37
C TYR A 105 -16.83 -10.33 -3.96
N CYS A 106 -15.71 -10.32 -4.68
CA CYS A 106 -14.56 -11.15 -4.38
C CYS A 106 -13.27 -10.39 -4.67
N GLY A 107 -12.37 -10.34 -3.70
CA GLY A 107 -11.13 -9.60 -3.79
C GLY A 107 -9.96 -10.30 -3.13
N ILE A 108 -8.77 -9.98 -3.63
CA ILE A 108 -7.50 -10.53 -3.16
C ILE A 108 -6.50 -9.41 -2.90
N ALA A 109 -5.59 -9.66 -1.96
CA ALA A 109 -4.39 -8.87 -1.76
C ALA A 109 -3.25 -9.78 -1.33
N ARG A 110 -2.02 -9.38 -1.60
CA ARG A 110 -0.82 -10.12 -1.17
C ARG A 110 -0.78 -10.20 0.36
N SER A 111 -0.48 -11.35 0.95
CA SER A 111 -0.23 -11.44 2.40
C SER A 111 1.19 -10.95 2.75
N PRO A 112 1.40 -10.31 3.91
CA PRO A 112 2.75 -9.96 4.37
C PRO A 112 3.54 -11.23 4.72
N SER A 113 4.87 -11.16 4.59
CA SER A 113 5.76 -12.26 4.97
C SER A 113 5.75 -12.46 6.49
N ARG A 114 5.79 -13.72 6.95
CA ARG A 114 5.99 -13.99 8.39
C ARG A 114 7.35 -13.41 8.83
N GLY A 115 7.35 -12.76 9.99
CA GLY A 115 8.56 -12.14 10.56
C GLY A 115 8.74 -10.66 10.21
N THR A 116 7.92 -10.08 9.32
CA THR A 116 7.80 -8.62 9.23
C THR A 116 6.99 -8.08 10.39
N GLU A 117 7.17 -6.80 10.73
CA GLU A 117 6.25 -6.14 11.66
C GLU A 117 4.80 -6.30 11.16
N GLY A 118 3.91 -6.68 12.09
CA GLY A 118 2.47 -6.85 11.87
C GLY A 118 1.99 -8.18 11.25
N ALA A 119 2.78 -9.25 11.35
CA ALA A 119 2.26 -10.62 11.21
C ALA A 119 1.61 -11.12 12.52
N ARG A 120 0.73 -10.32 13.14
CA ARG A 120 0.06 -10.61 14.42
C ARG A 120 -1.41 -10.99 14.21
N SER A 121 -2.08 -11.47 15.24
CA SER A 121 -3.53 -11.73 15.14
C SER A 121 -4.28 -10.41 15.01
N ILE A 122 -5.00 -10.24 13.89
CA ILE A 122 -5.86 -9.08 13.61
C ILE A 122 -7.35 -9.40 13.81
N ARG A 123 -7.66 -10.63 14.24
CA ARG A 123 -9.04 -11.10 14.42
C ARG A 123 -9.60 -10.50 15.71
N PRO A 124 -10.68 -9.71 15.66
CA PRO A 124 -11.33 -9.22 16.87
C PRO A 124 -12.10 -10.37 17.55
N PRO A 125 -12.53 -10.21 18.82
CA PRO A 125 -13.22 -11.26 19.57
C PRO A 125 -14.45 -11.82 18.84
N GLU A 126 -15.29 -10.95 18.29
CA GLU A 126 -16.49 -11.28 17.53
C GLU A 126 -16.20 -11.95 16.17
N GLY A 127 -14.94 -11.89 15.70
CA GLY A 127 -14.53 -12.42 14.42
C GLY A 127 -14.68 -11.43 13.26
N LEU A 128 -14.28 -11.86 12.07
CA LEU A 128 -14.32 -11.03 10.85
C LEU A 128 -15.53 -11.36 9.95
N HIS A 129 -16.09 -12.57 10.07
CA HIS A 129 -17.29 -12.98 9.36
C HIS A 129 -18.48 -12.10 9.78
N GLY A 130 -19.33 -11.74 8.82
CA GLY A 130 -20.50 -10.90 9.06
C GLY A 130 -20.21 -9.39 9.09
N LYS A 131 -18.94 -8.96 9.17
CA LYS A 131 -18.58 -7.54 9.03
C LYS A 131 -18.85 -7.08 7.60
N SER A 132 -19.34 -5.86 7.44
CA SER A 132 -19.55 -5.26 6.12
C SER A 132 -18.23 -5.08 5.36
N LEU A 133 -18.30 -5.02 4.04
CA LEU A 133 -17.13 -4.68 3.21
C LEU A 133 -16.49 -3.37 3.65
N LYS A 134 -17.28 -2.33 3.97
CA LYS A 134 -16.75 -1.07 4.47
C LYS A 134 -16.04 -1.21 5.82
N GLU A 135 -16.56 -2.03 6.74
CA GLU A 135 -15.85 -2.32 8.00
C GLU A 135 -14.53 -3.04 7.77
N LEU A 136 -14.49 -4.03 6.87
CA LEU A 136 -13.24 -4.70 6.50
C LEU A 136 -12.27 -3.75 5.77
N GLY A 137 -12.78 -2.91 4.86
CA GLY A 137 -12.00 -1.91 4.13
C GLY A 137 -11.28 -0.94 5.06
N LYS A 138 -11.90 -0.56 6.20
CA LYS A 138 -11.26 0.27 7.23
C LYS A 138 -10.00 -0.34 7.83
N PHE A 139 -9.74 -1.65 7.71
CA PHE A 139 -8.46 -2.22 8.13
C PHE A 139 -7.28 -1.72 7.28
N LEU A 140 -7.54 -1.14 6.10
CA LEU A 140 -6.54 -0.41 5.31
C LEU A 140 -6.01 0.83 6.05
N PHE A 141 -6.76 1.32 7.03
CA PHE A 141 -6.36 2.40 7.93
C PHE A 141 -5.55 1.92 9.13
N SER A 142 -4.95 0.74 9.08
CA SER A 142 -4.03 0.28 10.12
C SER A 142 -2.58 0.61 9.74
N THR A 143 -1.67 0.61 10.72
CA THR A 143 -0.23 0.53 10.48
C THR A 143 0.28 -0.90 10.40
N ASP A 144 -0.55 -1.88 10.80
CA ASP A 144 -0.25 -3.31 10.73
C ASP A 144 -0.42 -3.84 9.29
N PRO A 145 0.63 -4.36 8.62
CA PRO A 145 0.54 -4.81 7.24
C PRO A 145 -0.46 -5.94 6.98
N LEU A 146 -0.75 -6.80 7.96
CA LEU A 146 -1.75 -7.86 7.78
C LEU A 146 -3.17 -7.28 7.79
N SER A 147 -3.44 -6.33 8.68
CA SER A 147 -4.68 -5.54 8.69
C SER A 147 -4.85 -4.82 7.36
N ARG A 148 -3.80 -4.15 6.88
CA ARG A 148 -3.83 -3.46 5.59
C ARG A 148 -4.05 -4.42 4.42
N SER A 149 -3.48 -5.62 4.47
CA SER A 149 -3.75 -6.69 3.50
C SER A 149 -5.23 -7.07 3.46
N LEU A 150 -5.86 -7.29 4.62
CA LEU A 150 -7.28 -7.59 4.73
C LEU A 150 -8.14 -6.46 4.16
N GLY A 151 -7.86 -5.21 4.56
CA GLY A 151 -8.57 -4.05 4.06
C GLY A 151 -8.42 -3.87 2.55
N LEU A 152 -7.22 -4.09 2.02
CA LEU A 152 -6.95 -4.03 0.59
C LEU A 152 -7.67 -5.14 -0.19
N ALA A 153 -7.78 -6.35 0.36
CA ALA A 153 -8.57 -7.42 -0.25
C ALA A 153 -10.06 -7.05 -0.30
N ALA A 154 -10.61 -6.44 0.75
CA ALA A 154 -11.99 -5.95 0.77
C ALA A 154 -12.22 -4.79 -0.24
N VAL A 155 -11.26 -3.86 -0.33
CA VAL A 155 -11.25 -2.79 -1.34
C VAL A 155 -11.25 -3.37 -2.75
N ASN A 156 -10.39 -4.37 -3.01
CA ASN A 156 -10.33 -5.03 -4.32
C ASN A 156 -11.61 -5.83 -4.60
N ALA A 157 -12.29 -6.35 -3.59
CA ALA A 157 -13.57 -7.03 -3.79
C ALA A 157 -14.63 -6.10 -4.42
N TYR A 158 -14.60 -4.83 -4.02
CA TYR A 158 -15.48 -3.79 -4.55
C TYR A 158 -15.00 -3.22 -5.90
N TRP A 159 -13.73 -2.85 -6.04
CA TRP A 159 -13.22 -2.18 -7.24
C TRP A 159 -12.89 -3.13 -8.39
N ASN A 160 -12.46 -4.36 -8.09
CA ASN A 160 -11.94 -5.30 -9.08
C ASN A 160 -13.00 -6.30 -9.52
N ARG A 161 -14.19 -5.81 -9.83
CA ARG A 161 -15.30 -6.68 -10.23
C ARG A 161 -15.26 -7.02 -11.71
N ARG A 162 -15.66 -8.26 -12.01
CA ARG A 162 -15.80 -8.75 -13.39
C ARG A 162 -16.87 -8.01 -14.18
N ASP A 163 -17.95 -7.61 -13.53
CA ASP A 163 -19.11 -6.94 -14.15
C ASP A 163 -18.94 -5.42 -14.27
N MET A 164 -17.88 -4.86 -13.69
CA MET A 164 -17.61 -3.43 -13.74
C MET A 164 -16.70 -3.09 -14.92
N ARG A 165 -17.05 -2.02 -15.65
CA ARG A 165 -16.26 -1.48 -16.76
C ARG A 165 -16.03 0.00 -16.51
N TYR A 166 -14.80 0.45 -16.68
CA TYR A 166 -14.44 1.87 -16.54
C TYR A 166 -14.12 2.49 -17.90
N PRO A 167 -14.51 3.76 -18.14
CA PRO A 167 -14.14 4.47 -19.37
C PRO A 167 -12.63 4.53 -19.63
N GLU A 168 -11.82 4.54 -18.57
CA GLU A 168 -10.36 4.63 -18.58
C GLU A 168 -9.69 3.28 -18.88
N GLU A 169 -10.46 2.22 -19.13
CA GLU A 169 -9.90 0.91 -19.45
C GLU A 169 -9.14 0.88 -20.76
N THR A 170 -7.99 0.21 -20.75
CA THR A 170 -7.16 -0.01 -21.94
C THR A 170 -6.96 -1.48 -22.23
N ALA A 171 -6.71 -1.81 -23.51
CA ALA A 171 -6.54 -3.19 -23.95
C ALA A 171 -5.22 -3.84 -23.47
N LYS A 172 -4.21 -3.04 -23.12
CA LYS A 172 -2.92 -3.52 -22.62
C LYS A 172 -2.30 -2.49 -21.67
N GLY A 173 -1.55 -2.99 -20.70
CA GLY A 173 -0.78 -2.15 -19.78
C GLY A 173 0.29 -2.93 -19.01
N GLY A 174 0.73 -2.34 -17.92
CA GLY A 174 1.72 -2.84 -16.99
C GLY A 174 3.04 -3.16 -17.68
N PHE A 175 3.65 -4.26 -17.27
CA PHE A 175 4.90 -4.71 -17.89
C PHE A 175 4.76 -4.97 -19.39
N ALA A 176 3.58 -5.34 -19.92
CA ALA A 176 3.43 -5.63 -21.35
C ALA A 176 3.50 -4.37 -22.23
N ALA A 177 3.23 -3.19 -21.67
CA ALA A 177 3.30 -1.93 -22.41
C ALA A 177 4.73 -1.35 -22.54
N LEU A 178 5.67 -1.79 -21.71
CA LEU A 178 7.05 -1.27 -21.70
C LEU A 178 7.89 -1.77 -22.88
N GLN A 179 8.76 -0.93 -23.42
CA GLN A 179 9.64 -1.30 -24.53
C GLN A 179 11.00 -1.82 -24.03
N PRO A 180 11.52 -2.94 -24.59
CA PRO A 180 12.90 -3.34 -24.37
C PRO A 180 13.88 -2.29 -24.91
N PRO A 181 15.07 -2.12 -24.32
CA PRO A 181 15.61 -2.89 -23.19
C PRO A 181 15.16 -2.40 -21.81
N GLY A 182 14.25 -1.41 -21.72
CA GLY A 182 13.80 -0.85 -20.44
C GLY A 182 14.66 0.31 -19.90
N ASP A 183 15.33 1.05 -20.78
CA ASP A 183 16.11 2.24 -20.40
C ASP A 183 15.25 3.27 -19.64
N GLY A 184 15.74 3.70 -18.47
CA GLY A 184 15.04 4.64 -17.59
C GLY A 184 13.81 4.07 -16.87
N VAL A 185 13.60 2.75 -16.88
CA VAL A 185 12.56 2.08 -16.08
C VAL A 185 13.11 1.78 -14.68
N ILE A 186 12.44 2.31 -13.66
CA ILE A 186 12.67 1.96 -12.26
C ILE A 186 11.48 1.16 -11.74
N ILE A 187 11.76 0.02 -11.11
CA ILE A 187 10.75 -0.90 -10.60
C ILE A 187 10.87 -0.95 -9.07
N ILE A 188 9.87 -0.43 -8.36
CA ILE A 188 9.73 -0.60 -6.92
C ILE A 188 9.01 -1.92 -6.65
N GLY A 189 9.72 -2.86 -6.04
CA GLY A 189 9.26 -4.21 -5.78
C GLY A 189 9.96 -5.27 -6.64
N GLY A 190 10.10 -6.47 -6.09
CA GLY A 190 10.99 -7.52 -6.56
C GLY A 190 10.53 -8.30 -7.79
N PHE A 191 9.97 -7.63 -8.79
CA PHE A 191 9.52 -8.19 -10.07
C PHE A 191 10.69 -8.61 -10.99
N ARG A 192 11.58 -9.47 -10.48
CA ARG A 192 12.81 -9.92 -11.16
C ARG A 192 12.53 -10.73 -12.43
N GLY A 193 11.32 -11.26 -12.61
CA GLY A 193 10.92 -11.85 -13.88
C GLY A 193 10.90 -10.85 -15.04
N ALA A 194 10.63 -9.56 -14.76
CA ALA A 194 10.55 -8.51 -15.78
C ALA A 194 11.91 -8.18 -16.41
N THR A 195 13.01 -8.34 -15.67
CA THR A 195 14.36 -8.00 -16.16
C THR A 195 14.83 -8.91 -17.29
N LYS A 196 14.22 -10.09 -17.48
CA LYS A 196 14.47 -10.95 -18.66
C LYS A 196 14.13 -10.24 -19.98
N ARG A 197 13.07 -9.42 -19.98
CA ARG A 197 12.61 -8.65 -21.16
C ARG A 197 13.10 -7.21 -21.12
N LEU A 198 13.32 -6.68 -19.92
CA LEU A 198 13.75 -5.32 -19.66
C LEU A 198 15.11 -5.32 -18.93
N PRO A 199 16.20 -5.78 -19.58
CA PRO A 199 17.49 -5.97 -18.93
C PRO A 199 18.15 -4.68 -18.41
N GLN A 200 17.70 -3.50 -18.85
CA GLN A 200 18.18 -2.21 -18.36
C GLN A 200 17.28 -1.60 -17.29
N ALA A 201 16.14 -2.23 -16.97
CA ALA A 201 15.32 -1.79 -15.85
C ALA A 201 16.07 -2.03 -14.53
N ARG A 202 15.99 -1.07 -13.61
CA ARG A 202 16.61 -1.15 -12.29
C ARG A 202 15.54 -1.41 -11.23
N ILE A 203 15.85 -2.28 -10.28
CA ILE A 203 14.91 -2.67 -9.21
C ILE A 203 15.28 -1.93 -7.94
N VAL A 204 14.28 -1.39 -7.26
CA VAL A 204 14.34 -0.90 -5.88
C VAL A 204 13.63 -1.91 -4.99
N GLU A 205 14.29 -2.42 -3.96
CA GLU A 205 13.70 -3.41 -3.04
C GLU A 205 14.21 -3.22 -1.61
N ARG A 206 13.36 -3.54 -0.63
CA ARG A 206 13.69 -3.45 0.80
C ARG A 206 14.70 -4.51 1.23
N GLU A 207 14.61 -5.69 0.64
CA GLU A 207 15.59 -6.76 0.76
C GLU A 207 16.30 -6.91 -0.60
N PRO A 208 17.24 -5.99 -0.92
CA PRO A 208 17.87 -5.95 -2.22
C PRO A 208 18.76 -7.18 -2.43
N LYS A 209 18.77 -7.70 -3.67
CA LYS A 209 19.77 -8.67 -4.13
C LYS A 209 20.93 -7.94 -4.81
N PRO A 210 22.07 -8.61 -5.07
CA PRO A 210 23.16 -7.98 -5.82
C PRO A 210 22.67 -7.36 -7.14
N GLY A 211 22.92 -6.07 -7.31
CA GLY A 211 22.50 -5.27 -8.47
C GLY A 211 21.19 -4.50 -8.29
N ASP A 212 20.40 -4.79 -7.25
CA ASP A 212 19.23 -3.99 -6.88
C ASP A 212 19.66 -2.72 -6.12
N ILE A 213 18.81 -1.71 -6.15
CA ILE A 213 18.95 -0.47 -5.39
C ILE A 213 18.26 -0.68 -4.03
N PRO A 214 18.95 -0.43 -2.90
CA PRO A 214 18.32 -0.42 -1.58
C PRO A 214 17.23 0.65 -1.49
N ALA A 215 16.16 0.40 -0.74
CA ALA A 215 15.02 1.32 -0.64
C ALA A 215 15.43 2.72 -0.11
N GLU A 216 16.41 2.77 0.79
CA GLU A 216 17.00 3.98 1.36
C GLU A 216 17.77 4.83 0.33
N GLU A 217 18.25 4.22 -0.75
CA GLU A 217 18.99 4.89 -1.83
C GLU A 217 18.09 5.19 -3.05
N ALA A 218 16.78 4.91 -2.94
CA ALA A 218 15.87 4.96 -4.08
C ALA A 218 15.63 6.36 -4.63
N GLY A 219 15.75 7.41 -3.81
CA GLY A 219 15.36 8.79 -4.14
C GLY A 219 15.89 9.30 -5.49
N PRO A 220 17.22 9.30 -5.73
CA PRO A 220 17.79 9.73 -7.01
C PRO A 220 17.33 8.88 -8.20
N ALA A 221 17.16 7.57 -8.01
CA ALA A 221 16.68 6.69 -9.07
C ALA A 221 15.22 6.99 -9.42
N ILE A 222 14.36 7.14 -8.41
CA ILE A 222 12.94 7.48 -8.57
C ILE A 222 12.79 8.83 -9.27
N HIS A 223 13.54 9.85 -8.83
CA HIS A 223 13.50 11.19 -9.42
C HIS A 223 13.93 11.18 -10.90
N GLY A 224 14.94 10.37 -11.25
CA GLY A 224 15.43 10.25 -12.63
C GLY A 224 14.67 9.28 -13.53
N ALA A 225 13.61 8.63 -13.03
CA ALA A 225 12.89 7.60 -13.78
C ALA A 225 12.12 8.20 -14.97
N LYS A 226 12.25 7.60 -16.16
CA LYS A 226 11.33 7.84 -17.29
C LYS A 226 10.00 7.16 -17.00
N THR A 227 10.04 5.94 -16.47
CA THR A 227 8.86 5.21 -16.02
C THR A 227 9.14 4.57 -14.68
N LEU A 228 8.25 4.83 -13.72
CA LEU A 228 8.29 4.27 -12.38
C LEU A 228 7.18 3.23 -12.24
N ILE A 229 7.56 1.95 -12.17
CA ILE A 229 6.63 0.86 -11.86
C ILE A 229 6.61 0.69 -10.33
N ILE A 230 5.44 0.74 -9.73
CA ILE A 230 5.25 0.69 -8.28
C ILE A 230 4.41 -0.53 -7.96
N THR A 231 4.94 -1.46 -7.15
CA THR A 231 4.13 -2.58 -6.63
C THR A 231 2.92 -2.08 -5.84
N ALA A 232 1.76 -2.70 -6.04
CA ALA A 232 0.56 -2.46 -5.24
C ALA A 232 0.75 -2.80 -3.76
N GLN A 233 1.79 -3.58 -3.41
CA GLN A 233 2.16 -3.84 -2.01
C GLN A 233 2.57 -2.57 -1.24
N THR A 234 2.88 -1.48 -1.94
CA THR A 234 3.12 -0.16 -1.31
C THR A 234 1.88 0.37 -0.58
N LEU A 235 0.67 -0.05 -0.97
CA LEU A 235 -0.56 0.21 -0.20
C LEU A 235 -0.61 -0.59 1.10
N MET A 236 0.03 -1.76 1.19
CA MET A 236 0.01 -2.60 2.40
C MET A 236 0.97 -2.13 3.49
N ASN A 237 1.89 -1.22 3.17
CA ASN A 237 2.88 -0.70 4.11
C ASN A 237 2.92 0.83 4.11
N ALA A 238 1.84 1.47 3.62
CA ALA A 238 1.65 2.91 3.55
C ALA A 238 2.76 3.69 2.81
N SER A 239 3.54 3.03 1.94
CA SER A 239 4.64 3.68 1.22
C SER A 239 4.24 4.30 -0.11
N LEU A 240 3.04 4.04 -0.64
CA LEU A 240 2.64 4.59 -1.94
C LEU A 240 2.63 6.12 -1.93
N ALA A 241 1.86 6.72 -1.02
CA ALA A 241 1.73 8.17 -0.90
C ALA A 241 3.08 8.90 -0.76
N PRO A 242 4.00 8.51 0.14
CA PRO A 242 5.31 9.18 0.24
C PRO A 242 6.27 8.91 -0.93
N LEU A 243 6.08 7.84 -1.69
CA LEU A 243 6.92 7.55 -2.88
C LEU A 243 6.55 8.43 -4.08
N LEU A 244 5.27 8.79 -4.24
CA LEU A 244 4.79 9.50 -5.43
C LEU A 244 5.44 10.89 -5.64
N PRO A 245 5.63 11.74 -4.61
CA PRO A 245 6.28 13.04 -4.77
C PRO A 245 7.78 12.97 -5.09
N LEU A 246 8.43 11.81 -4.89
CA LEU A 246 9.84 11.64 -5.23
C LEU A 246 10.06 11.52 -6.75
N ALA A 247 9.02 11.17 -7.50
CA ALA A 247 9.08 11.02 -8.94
C ALA A 247 9.30 12.39 -9.62
N GLY A 248 10.10 12.40 -10.68
CA GLY A 248 10.30 13.61 -11.48
C GLY A 248 9.00 14.08 -12.14
N PRO A 249 8.90 15.36 -12.53
CA PRO A 249 7.68 15.94 -13.10
C PRO A 249 7.22 15.30 -14.42
N GLN A 250 8.13 14.61 -15.12
CA GLN A 250 7.88 13.92 -16.39
C GLN A 250 7.84 12.39 -16.23
N THR A 251 7.93 11.88 -15.00
CA THR A 251 7.95 10.44 -14.75
C THR A 251 6.56 9.85 -14.93
N ARG A 252 6.45 8.85 -15.81
CA ARG A 252 5.25 8.02 -15.93
C ARG A 252 5.20 7.01 -14.79
N LYS A 253 4.28 7.15 -13.85
CA LYS A 253 4.03 6.29 -12.70
C LYS A 253 2.97 5.25 -13.04
N VAL A 254 3.24 3.99 -12.71
CA VAL A 254 2.33 2.86 -12.93
C VAL A 254 2.19 2.10 -11.62
N LEU A 255 0.99 2.08 -11.05
CA LEU A 255 0.68 1.20 -9.93
C LEU A 255 0.35 -0.19 -10.47
N LEU A 256 1.07 -1.22 -10.04
CA LEU A 256 1.00 -2.53 -10.66
C LEU A 256 0.95 -3.66 -9.64
N GLY A 257 0.10 -4.64 -9.93
CA GLY A 257 0.13 -5.96 -9.33
C GLY A 257 -1.26 -6.43 -8.95
N PRO A 258 -1.41 -7.71 -8.59
CA PRO A 258 -2.73 -8.28 -8.31
C PRO A 258 -3.48 -7.63 -7.14
N SER A 259 -2.75 -6.98 -6.23
CA SER A 259 -3.35 -6.21 -5.12
C SER A 259 -3.77 -4.79 -5.51
N ALA A 260 -3.57 -4.33 -6.75
CA ALA A 260 -3.93 -2.97 -7.15
C ALA A 260 -5.46 -2.83 -7.27
N PRO A 261 -6.08 -1.78 -6.72
CA PRO A 261 -7.50 -1.50 -6.93
C PRO A 261 -7.74 -0.85 -8.29
N LEU A 262 -8.70 -1.34 -9.07
CA LEU A 262 -9.20 -0.69 -10.30
C LEU A 262 -10.07 0.53 -9.96
N CYS A 263 -9.53 1.47 -9.19
CA CYS A 263 -10.20 2.72 -8.83
C CYS A 263 -9.74 3.83 -9.78
N PRO A 264 -10.62 4.40 -10.64
CA PRO A 264 -10.24 5.50 -11.53
C PRO A 264 -9.68 6.72 -10.80
N GLY A 265 -10.09 6.96 -9.55
CA GLY A 265 -9.56 8.06 -8.74
C GLY A 265 -8.04 7.96 -8.50
N LEU A 266 -7.46 6.76 -8.57
CA LEU A 266 -6.00 6.59 -8.49
C LEU A 266 -5.27 7.26 -9.66
N LEU A 267 -5.95 7.51 -10.79
CA LEU A 267 -5.36 8.17 -11.95
C LEU A 267 -5.07 9.67 -11.73
N ALA A 268 -5.55 10.24 -10.62
CA ALA A 268 -5.10 11.56 -10.16
C ALA A 268 -3.64 11.53 -9.63
N HIS A 269 -3.16 10.34 -9.22
CA HIS A 269 -1.86 10.15 -8.58
C HIS A 269 -0.86 9.41 -9.47
N VAL A 270 -1.33 8.47 -10.29
CA VAL A 270 -0.54 7.67 -11.24
C VAL A 270 -1.10 7.75 -12.65
N GLU A 271 -0.29 7.51 -13.67
CA GLU A 271 -0.74 7.54 -15.08
C GLU A 271 -1.43 6.24 -15.48
N GLU A 272 -1.20 5.16 -14.75
CA GLU A 272 -1.77 3.85 -15.05
C GLU A 272 -1.91 2.98 -13.79
N VAL A 273 -2.99 2.20 -13.75
CA VAL A 273 -3.18 1.11 -12.79
C VAL A 273 -3.29 -0.21 -13.54
N ALA A 274 -2.45 -1.18 -13.19
CA ALA A 274 -2.45 -2.54 -13.71
C ALA A 274 -2.82 -3.53 -12.59
N ALA A 275 -4.04 -4.06 -12.64
CA ALA A 275 -4.64 -4.84 -11.56
C ALA A 275 -5.07 -6.23 -12.02
N THR A 276 -5.61 -7.01 -11.08
CA THR A 276 -6.18 -8.34 -11.32
C THR A 276 -7.62 -8.40 -10.82
N VAL A 277 -8.50 -8.95 -11.66
CA VAL A 277 -9.89 -9.28 -11.35
C VAL A 277 -10.02 -10.79 -11.14
N VAL A 278 -10.80 -11.20 -10.14
CA VAL A 278 -11.15 -12.61 -9.93
C VAL A 278 -12.35 -12.98 -10.80
N LEU A 279 -12.22 -14.05 -11.59
CA LEU A 279 -13.27 -14.57 -12.46
C LEU A 279 -14.00 -15.78 -11.85
N ASP A 280 -13.30 -16.59 -11.05
CA ASP A 280 -13.81 -17.79 -10.37
C ASP A 280 -13.39 -17.75 -8.88
N PRO A 281 -14.25 -17.19 -8.00
CA PRO A 281 -13.97 -17.10 -6.57
C PRO A 281 -13.71 -18.46 -5.89
N PRO A 282 -14.51 -19.52 -6.12
CA PRO A 282 -14.22 -20.84 -5.55
C PRO A 282 -12.87 -21.41 -5.98
N ALA A 283 -12.46 -21.25 -7.24
CA ALA A 283 -11.18 -21.77 -7.72
C ALA A 283 -9.99 -20.98 -7.16
N ILE A 284 -10.08 -19.65 -7.09
CA ILE A 284 -8.99 -18.83 -6.53
C ILE A 284 -8.82 -19.10 -5.03
N GLU A 285 -9.93 -19.26 -4.31
CA GLU A 285 -9.92 -19.59 -2.90
C GLU A 285 -9.20 -20.93 -2.64
N ARG A 286 -9.56 -21.99 -3.36
CA ARG A 286 -8.88 -23.30 -3.26
C ARG A 286 -7.39 -23.18 -3.55
N PHE A 287 -7.02 -22.47 -4.62
CA PHE A 287 -5.62 -22.24 -4.96
C PHE A 287 -4.86 -21.55 -3.83
N ILE A 288 -5.44 -20.52 -3.21
CA ILE A 288 -4.82 -19.81 -2.08
C ILE A 288 -4.71 -20.72 -0.84
N ARG A 289 -5.77 -21.50 -0.52
CA ARG A 289 -5.76 -22.46 0.60
C ARG A 289 -4.66 -23.51 0.43
N GLU A 290 -4.37 -23.91 -0.80
CA GLU A 290 -3.41 -24.96 -1.16
C GLU A 290 -1.99 -24.45 -1.45
N SER A 291 -1.60 -23.27 -0.95
CA SER A 291 -0.25 -22.63 -1.06
C SER A 291 0.02 -21.78 -2.31
N GLY A 292 -0.98 -21.54 -3.15
CA GLY A 292 -0.85 -20.79 -4.39
C GLY A 292 -0.06 -19.48 -4.27
N THR A 293 0.90 -19.26 -5.17
CA THR A 293 1.81 -18.08 -5.14
C THR A 293 1.58 -17.17 -6.33
N MET A 294 1.70 -17.70 -7.56
CA MET A 294 1.45 -16.95 -8.79
C MET A 294 -0.05 -16.91 -9.08
N ILE A 295 -0.69 -15.78 -8.78
CA ILE A 295 -2.15 -15.65 -8.80
C ILE A 295 -2.72 -15.36 -10.19
N MET A 296 -1.86 -15.07 -11.17
CA MET A 296 -2.25 -14.87 -12.57
C MET A 296 -2.51 -16.24 -13.21
N LEU A 297 -3.75 -16.69 -13.10
CA LEU A 297 -4.22 -18.00 -13.55
C LEU A 297 -5.27 -17.82 -14.64
N ASP A 298 -5.02 -18.40 -15.82
CA ASP A 298 -5.92 -18.34 -16.96
C ASP A 298 -7.29 -18.93 -16.60
N GLY A 299 -8.37 -18.20 -16.94
CA GLY A 299 -9.74 -18.60 -16.65
C GLY A 299 -10.19 -18.40 -15.19
N ILE A 300 -9.27 -18.18 -14.25
CA ILE A 300 -9.58 -17.93 -12.83
C ILE A 300 -9.41 -16.45 -12.48
N THR A 301 -8.46 -15.78 -13.12
CA THR A 301 -8.18 -14.35 -12.94
C THR A 301 -7.93 -13.66 -14.29
N GLU A 302 -8.08 -12.35 -14.32
CA GLU A 302 -7.84 -11.54 -15.52
C GLU A 302 -7.05 -10.27 -15.15
N SER A 303 -6.03 -9.94 -15.93
CA SER A 303 -5.38 -8.62 -15.83
C SER A 303 -6.23 -7.55 -16.49
N ARG A 304 -6.37 -6.41 -15.83
CA ARG A 304 -7.07 -5.23 -16.37
C ARG A 304 -6.29 -3.96 -16.06
N TRP A 305 -6.47 -2.96 -16.90
CA TRP A 305 -5.68 -1.74 -16.88
C TRP A 305 -6.54 -0.50 -17.00
N LEU A 306 -6.29 0.48 -16.14
CA LEU A 306 -6.81 1.85 -16.27
C LEU A 306 -5.66 2.77 -16.66
N ALA A 307 -5.88 3.69 -17.59
CA ALA A 307 -4.90 4.71 -17.95
C ALA A 307 -5.58 6.03 -18.34
N ARG A 308 -4.85 7.13 -18.16
CA ARG A 308 -5.24 8.48 -18.61
C ARG A 308 -4.48 8.92 -19.85
#